data_AF-Q5WIC1-F1
#
_entry.id   AF-Q5WIC1-F1
#
_cell.length_a   1.000
_cell.length_b   1.000
_cell.length_c   1.000
_cell.angle_alpha   90.00
_cell.angle_beta   90.00
_cell.angle_gamma   90.00
#
_symmetry.space_group_name_H-M   'P 1'
#
loop_
_entity.id
_entity.type
_entity.pdbx_description
1 polymer ?
#
loop_
_entity_poly.entity_id
_entity_poly.type
_entity_poly.pdbx_seq_one_letter_code
_entity_poly.pdbx_strand_id
1 'polypeptide(L)' 'MRMEEVKRSPRFEDLKRRYEKNWCRKDQLRRFVELEALTPEEYELITGEPFELELVE' A
#
# COMPACT_ATOMS: atom_id res chain seq x y z
N MET A 1 9.55 -22.62 13.46
CA MET A 1 8.46 -21.89 12.80
C MET A 1 9.08 -21.13 11.65
N ARG A 2 8.78 -21.50 10.41
CA ARG A 2 9.30 -20.81 9.22
C ARG A 2 8.47 -19.54 9.11
N MET A 3 9.01 -18.41 9.58
CA MET A 3 8.42 -17.12 9.27
C MET A 3 8.60 -16.97 7.77
N GLU A 4 7.51 -17.07 7.02
CA GLU A 4 7.50 -16.69 5.62
C GLU A 4 7.98 -15.24 5.56
N GLU A 5 9.15 -15.02 4.96
CA GLU A 5 9.59 -13.70 4.54
C GLU A 5 8.60 -13.25 3.46
N VAL A 6 7.49 -12.66 3.89
CA VAL A 6 6.55 -12.01 3.00
C VAL A 6 7.31 -10.87 2.35
N LYS A 7 7.74 -11.09 1.11
CA LYS A 7 8.53 -10.13 0.34
C LYS A 7 7.62 -8.95 -0.02
N ARG A 8 7.57 -7.96 0.87
CA ARG A 8 6.78 -6.74 0.70
C ARG A 8 7.63 -5.63 0.10
N SER A 9 6.98 -4.63 -0.48
CA SER A 9 7.62 -3.40 -0.92
C SER A 9 8.40 -2.80 0.25
N PRO A 10 9.62 -2.29 0.03
CA PRO A 10 10.46 -1.75 1.09
C PRO A 10 9.81 -0.56 1.84
N ARG A 11 8.76 0.04 1.27
CA ARG A 11 7.98 1.13 1.88
C ARG A 11 6.66 0.69 2.52
N PHE A 12 6.29 -0.59 2.41
CA PHE A 12 5.02 -1.10 2.92
C PHE A 12 4.85 -0.83 4.41
N GLU A 13 5.81 -1.24 5.24
CA GLU A 13 5.71 -1.11 6.69
C GLU A 13 5.69 0.36 7.13
N ASP A 14 6.47 1.22 6.48
CA ASP A 14 6.46 2.66 6.72
C ASP A 14 5.12 3.28 6.37
N LEU A 15 4.58 2.97 5.18
CA LEU A 15 3.31 3.51 4.71
C LEU A 15 2.13 3.00 5.55
N LYS A 16 2.16 1.73 5.95
CA LYS A 16 1.20 1.15 6.88
C LYS A 16 1.23 1.87 8.22
N ARG A 17 2.40 2.01 8.84
CA ARG A 17 2.55 2.73 10.13
C ARG A 17 2.11 4.19 10.01
N ARG A 18 2.40 4.86 8.89
CA ARG A 18 1.94 6.24 8.65
C ARG A 18 0.43 6.32 8.52
N TYR A 19 -0.20 5.37 7.83
CA TYR A 19 -1.65 5.29 7.71
C TYR A 19 -2.32 5.02 9.07
N GLU A 20 -1.81 4.06 9.85
CA GLU A 20 -2.28 3.75 11.21
C GLU A 20 -2.15 4.97 12.15
N LYS A 21 -1.11 5.79 11.97
CA LYS A 21 -0.91 7.05 12.71
C LYS A 21 -1.70 8.25 12.16
N ASN A 22 -2.55 8.05 11.15
CA ASN A 22 -3.27 9.12 10.46
C ASN A 22 -2.36 10.18 9.79
N TRP A 23 -1.11 9.82 9.49
CA TRP A 23 -0.13 10.68 8.81
C TRP A 23 -0.20 10.54 7.28
N CYS A 24 -0.85 9.49 6.78
CA CYS A 24 -1.07 9.27 5.37
C CYS A 24 -2.56 9.06 5.12
N ARG A 25 -3.09 9.72 4.09
CA ARG A 25 -4.46 9.50 3.62
C ARG A 25 -4.48 8.46 2.51
N LYS A 26 -5.64 7.86 2.28
CA LYS A 26 -5.84 6.92 1.17
C LYS A 26 -5.46 7.53 -0.18
N ASP A 27 -5.79 8.81 -0.44
CA ASP A 27 -5.39 9.50 -1.67
C ASP A 27 -3.87 9.56 -1.87
N GLN A 28 -3.11 9.71 -0.78
CA GLN A 28 -1.65 9.70 -0.81
C GLN A 28 -1.12 8.29 -1.08
N LEU A 29 -1.71 7.27 -0.44
CA LEU A 29 -1.39 5.86 -0.69
C LEU A 29 -1.65 5.46 -2.14
N ARG A 30 -2.75 5.93 -2.76
CA ARG A 30 -3.03 5.70 -4.19
C ARG A 30 -1.88 6.19 -5.06
N ARG A 31 -1.35 7.38 -4.76
CA ARG A 31 -0.20 7.95 -5.47
C ARG A 31 1.09 7.14 -5.29
N PHE A 32 1.28 6.51 -4.13
CA PHE A 32 2.41 5.59 -3.94
C PHE A 32 2.25 4.33 -4.79
N VAL A 33 1.02 3.88 -5.06
CA VAL A 33 0.77 2.78 -6.01
C VAL A 33 1.07 3.21 -7.44
N GLU A 34 0.61 4.39 -7.85
CA GLU A 34 0.90 4.95 -9.18
C GLU A 34 2.41 5.16 -9.42
N LEU A 35 3.16 5.49 -8.36
CA LEU A 35 4.61 5.66 -8.40
C LEU A 35 5.38 4.33 -8.28
N GLU A 36 4.70 3.18 -8.33
CA GLU A 36 5.27 1.84 -8.14
C GLU A 36 6.02 1.66 -6.81
N ALA A 37 5.77 2.54 -5.84
CA ALA A 37 6.36 2.49 -4.50
C ALA A 37 5.60 1.54 -3.56
N LEU A 38 4.38 1.18 -3.95
CA LEU A 38 3.50 0.23 -3.29
C LEU A 38 2.75 -0.55 -4.37
N THR A 39 2.40 -1.81 -4.12
CA THR A 39 1.51 -2.55 -5.02
C THR A 39 0.02 -2.29 -4.72
N PRO A 40 -0.89 -2.50 -5.68
CA PRO A 40 -2.35 -2.43 -5.43
C PRO A 40 -2.80 -3.36 -4.29
N GLU A 41 -2.24 -4.57 -4.22
CA GLU A 41 -2.51 -5.55 -3.16
C GLU A 41 -2.10 -5.01 -1.78
N GLU A 42 -0.94 -4.37 -1.72
CA GLU A 42 -0.45 -3.74 -0.50
C GLU A 42 -1.27 -2.52 -0.10
N TYR A 43 -1.79 -1.75 -1.05
CA TYR A 43 -2.71 -0.66 -0.76
C TYR A 43 -3.97 -1.17 -0.09
N GLU A 44 -4.54 -2.26 -0.61
CA GLU A 44 -5.71 -2.92 -0.03
C GLU A 44 -5.41 -3.43 1.38
N LEU A 45 -4.23 -4.01 1.61
CA LEU A 45 -3.79 -4.44 2.94
C LEU A 45 -3.63 -3.29 3.94
N ILE A 46 -3.23 -2.10 3.49
CA ILE A 46 -3.05 -0.93 4.36
C ILE A 46 -4.39 -0.24 4.64
N THR A 47 -5.16 0.00 3.59
CA THR A 47 -6.38 0.83 3.66
C THR A 47 -7.63 0.03 3.99
N GLY A 48 -7.63 -1.27 3.69
CA GLY A 48 -8.82 -2.14 3.74
C GLY A 48 -9.77 -1.92 2.56
N GLU A 49 -9.42 -1.07 1.60
CA GLU A 49 -10.23 -0.79 0.41
C GLU A 49 -9.51 -1.29 -0.85
N PRO A 50 -10.24 -1.92 -1.80
CA PRO A 50 -9.64 -2.35 -3.05
C PRO A 50 -9.11 -1.14 -3.84
N PHE A 51 -7.90 -1.29 -4.38
CA PHE A 51 -7.34 -0.27 -5.26
C PHE A 51 -7.99 -0.40 -6.65
N GLU A 52 -8.98 0.45 -6.93
CA GLU A 52 -9.54 0.57 -8.27
C GLU A 52 -8.55 1.33 -9.16
N LEU A 53 -7.82 0.57 -9.98
CA LEU A 53 -7.17 1.08 -11.18
C LEU A 53 -8.25 1.33 -12.21
N GLU A 54 -8.67 2.59 -12.36
CA GLU A 54 -9.29 3.02 -13.61
C GLU A 54 -8.20 2.93 -14.69
N LEU A 55 -8.10 1.76 -15.32
CA LEU A 55 -7.35 1.57 -16.55
C LEU A 55 -8.01 2.44 -17.62
N VAL A 56 -7.44 3.63 -17.84
CA VAL A 56 -7.77 4.44 -19.00
C VAL A 56 -7.06 3.80 -20.18
N GLU A 57 -7.80 3.04 -20.99
CA GLU A 57 -7.35 2.47 -22.28
C GLU A 57 -7.04 3.57 -23.32
#